data_AF-A0A336LUX2-F1
#
_entry.id   AF-A0A336LUX2-F1
#
_cell.length_a   1.000
_cell.length_b   1.000
_cell.length_c   1.000
_cell.angle_alpha   90.00
_cell.angle_beta   90.00
_cell.angle_gamma   90.00
#
_symmetry.space_group_name_H-M   'P 1'
#
loop_
_entity.id
_entity.type
_entity.pdbx_description
1 polymer ?
#
loop_
_entity_poly.entity_id
_entity_poly.type
_entity_poly.pdbx_seq_one_letter_code
_entity_poly.pdbx_strand_id
1 'polypeptide(L)'
;MNEPIPKIMTFRPTFEEFKDFKKYMQYIESQGAHKAGLAKIIPPKEWVPRKKGYDLADVKVTIPSPICQVVSGKCGLYQQINIQKKSLTVQQFSELANSER
;
A
#
# COMPACT_ATOMS: atom_id res chain seq x y z
N MET A 1 21.82 -27.64 2.58
CA MET A 1 21.85 -26.63 3.67
C MET A 1 20.47 -25.98 3.69
N ASN A 2 19.73 -26.14 4.79
CA ASN A 2 18.35 -25.67 4.89
C ASN A 2 18.37 -24.25 5.48
N GLU A 3 18.63 -23.23 4.67
CA GLU A 3 18.49 -21.86 5.15
C GLU A 3 17.02 -21.59 5.48
N PRO A 4 16.70 -21.05 6.67
CA PRO A 4 15.33 -20.79 7.05
C PRO A 4 14.72 -19.73 6.13
N ILE A 5 13.50 -19.99 5.65
CA ILE A 5 12.75 -19.06 4.80
C ILE A 5 12.63 -17.71 5.52
N PRO A 6 13.12 -16.60 4.92
CA PRO A 6 13.04 -15.28 5.54
C PRO A 6 11.58 -14.87 5.81
N LYS A 7 11.30 -14.42 7.04
CA LYS A 7 9.97 -13.97 7.45
C LYS A 7 9.81 -12.47 7.24
N ILE A 8 8.60 -12.03 6.90
CA ILE A 8 8.25 -10.62 6.82
C ILE A 8 8.34 -10.01 8.23
N MET A 9 9.17 -8.98 8.37
CA MET A 9 9.40 -8.30 9.64
C MET A 9 8.47 -7.09 9.81
N THR A 10 8.08 -6.81 11.06
CA THR A 10 7.29 -5.62 11.42
C THR A 10 8.09 -4.75 12.39
N PHE A 11 8.24 -3.47 12.06
CA PHE A 11 8.99 -2.48 12.83
C PHE A 11 8.08 -1.39 13.40
N ARG A 12 8.44 -0.84 14.55
CA ARG A 12 7.71 0.20 15.29
C ARG A 12 8.69 1.28 15.77
N PRO A 13 9.16 2.17 14.88
CA PRO A 13 10.13 3.20 15.25
C PRO A 13 9.58 4.13 16.32
N THR A 14 10.48 4.66 17.13
CA THR A 14 10.26 5.90 17.89
C THR A 14 10.19 7.10 16.95
N PHE A 15 9.69 8.23 17.43
CA PHE A 15 9.65 9.46 16.62
C PHE A 15 11.04 9.89 16.15
N GLU A 16 12.07 9.76 16.99
CA GLU A 16 13.45 10.11 16.63
C GLU A 16 14.02 9.22 15.52
N GLU A 17 13.76 7.91 15.58
CA GLU A 17 14.14 6.98 14.51
C GLU A 17 13.37 7.23 13.21
N PHE A 18 12.11 7.65 13.33
CA PHE A 18 11.23 7.90 12.19
C PHE A 18 11.56 9.20 11.42
N LYS A 19 12.30 10.14 12.03
CA LYS A 19 12.69 11.40 11.38
C LYS A 19 13.63 11.21 10.19
N ASP A 20 14.56 10.26 10.27
CA ASP A 20 15.55 10.00 9.21
C ASP A 20 15.21 8.70 8.47
N PHE A 21 14.51 8.86 7.35
CA PHE A 21 14.11 7.75 6.49
C PHE A 21 15.29 6.87 6.07
N LYS A 22 16.40 7.47 5.61
CA LYS A 22 17.54 6.71 5.07
C LYS A 22 18.23 5.90 6.16
N LYS A 23 18.46 6.52 7.32
CA LYS A 23 19.06 5.83 8.46
C LYS A 23 18.17 4.67 8.94
N TYR A 24 16.86 4.87 8.97
CA TYR A 24 15.94 3.80 9.37
C TYR A 24 15.88 2.66 8.35
N MET A 25 15.95 2.94 7.04
CA MET A 25 16.06 1.90 6.01
C MET A 25 17.33 1.06 6.19
N GLN A 26 18.48 1.69 6.41
CA GLN A 26 19.74 0.97 6.67
C GLN A 26 19.64 0.10 7.93
N TYR A 27 18.99 0.60 8.98
CA TYR A 27 18.73 -0.18 10.19
C TYR A 27 17.88 -1.42 9.90
N ILE A 28 16.71 -1.31 9.26
CA ILE A 28 15.86 -2.48 9.01
C ILE A 28 16.53 -3.48 8.05
N GLU A 29 17.35 -3.00 7.11
CA GLU A 29 18.16 -3.84 6.23
C GLU A 29 19.21 -4.61 7.02
N SER A 30 19.89 -3.96 7.99
CA SER A 30 20.84 -4.63 8.91
C SER A 30 20.19 -5.73 9.76
N GLN A 31 18.89 -5.61 10.04
CA GLN A 31 18.10 -6.63 10.74
C GLN A 31 17.65 -7.79 9.82
N GLY A 32 17.97 -7.72 8.52
CA GLY A 32 17.66 -8.76 7.54
C GLY A 32 16.29 -8.63 6.87
N ALA A 33 15.59 -7.50 7.03
CA ALA A 33 14.24 -7.33 6.48
C ALA A 33 14.19 -7.47 4.95
N HIS A 34 15.24 -7.04 4.26
CA HIS A 34 15.39 -7.16 2.80
C HIS A 34 15.35 -8.60 2.31
N LYS A 35 15.76 -9.58 3.14
CA LYS A 35 15.77 -11.01 2.77
C LYS A 35 14.37 -11.57 2.50
N ALA A 36 13.34 -10.98 3.10
CA ALA A 36 11.95 -11.37 2.88
C ALA A 36 11.30 -10.68 1.66
N GLY A 37 11.95 -9.65 1.08
CA GLY A 37 11.42 -8.85 -0.02
C GLY A 37 10.29 -7.88 0.37
N LEU A 38 9.77 -7.95 1.59
CA LEU A 38 8.75 -7.07 2.14
C LEU A 38 8.95 -6.86 3.64
N ALA A 39 8.71 -5.64 4.11
CA ALA A 39 8.70 -5.28 5.52
C ALA A 39 7.50 -4.36 5.82
N LYS A 40 6.99 -4.43 7.05
CA LYS A 40 5.94 -3.52 7.54
C LYS A 40 6.52 -2.54 8.55
N ILE A 41 6.25 -1.25 8.39
CA ILE A 41 6.62 -0.21 9.36
C ILE A 41 5.33 0.41 9.87
N ILE A 42 5.14 0.39 11.18
CA ILE A 42 4.01 1.04 11.85
C ILE A 42 4.54 2.36 12.41
N PRO A 43 4.12 3.52 11.88
CA PRO A 43 4.65 4.81 12.31
C PRO A 43 4.34 5.09 13.79
N PRO A 44 5.08 6.03 14.43
CA PRO A 44 4.76 6.53 15.75
C PRO A 44 3.32 7.07 15.82
N LYS A 45 2.64 6.90 16.96
CA LYS A 45 1.20 7.24 17.11
C LYS A 45 0.93 8.73 16.94
N GLU A 46 1.88 9.55 17.31
CA GLU A 46 1.89 11.01 17.21
C GLU A 46 2.10 11.51 15.78
N TRP A 47 2.59 10.66 14.87
CA TRP A 47 2.82 11.05 13.48
C TRP A 47 1.52 10.96 12.68
N VAL A 48 1.10 12.10 12.14
CA VAL A 48 -0.10 12.22 11.31
C VAL A 48 0.28 12.89 9.98
N PRO A 49 0.22 12.19 8.83
CA PRO A 49 0.66 12.74 7.55
C PRO A 49 -0.23 13.88 7.04
N ARG A 50 -1.54 13.82 7.32
CA ARG A 50 -2.52 14.85 6.96
C ARG A 50 -3.41 15.16 8.14
N LYS A 51 -3.13 16.28 8.83
CA LYS A 51 -3.85 16.69 10.04
C LYS A 51 -5.36 16.88 9.84
N LYS A 52 -5.79 17.27 8.64
CA LYS A 52 -7.21 17.49 8.32
C LYS A 52 -8.02 16.22 8.01
N GLY A 53 -7.41 15.03 8.06
CA GLY A 53 -8.08 13.79 7.71
C GLY A 53 -8.29 13.61 6.20
N TYR A 54 -9.16 12.66 5.83
CA TYR A 54 -9.41 12.22 4.44
C TYR A 54 -10.90 12.09 4.13
N ASP A 55 -11.74 12.97 4.69
CA ASP A 55 -13.15 13.02 4.33
C ASP A 55 -13.32 13.20 2.81
N LEU A 56 -14.16 12.36 2.20
CA LEU A 56 -14.42 12.34 0.76
C LEU A 56 -15.04 13.65 0.28
N ALA A 57 -15.83 14.34 1.12
CA ALA A 57 -16.39 15.65 0.79
C ALA A 57 -15.28 16.70 0.51
N ASP A 58 -14.13 16.57 1.16
CA ASP A 58 -12.98 17.46 1.03
C ASP A 58 -11.94 17.00 -0.02
N VAL A 59 -12.15 15.84 -0.65
CA VAL A 59 -11.21 15.23 -1.60
C VAL A 59 -11.66 15.50 -3.04
N LYS A 60 -11.20 16.62 -3.61
CA LYS A 60 -11.42 16.98 -5.02
C LYS A 60 -10.33 16.37 -5.92
N VAL A 61 -10.31 15.04 -6.03
CA VAL A 61 -9.36 14.30 -6.88
C VAL A 61 -10.12 13.59 -7.99
N THR A 62 -9.62 13.75 -9.22
CA THR A 62 -10.09 13.03 -10.40
C THR A 62 -9.08 11.95 -10.76
N ILE A 63 -9.56 10.73 -10.99
CA ILE A 63 -8.78 9.61 -11.51
C ILE A 63 -8.87 9.69 -13.04
N PRO A 64 -7.78 10.09 -13.75
CA PRO A 64 -7.86 10.36 -15.19
C PRO A 64 -8.04 9.09 -16.02
N SER A 65 -7.43 7.98 -15.61
CA SER A 65 -7.39 6.72 -16.36
C SER A 65 -7.63 5.52 -15.43
N PRO A 66 -8.83 5.34 -14.87
CA PRO A 66 -9.15 4.17 -14.07
C PRO A 66 -9.05 2.89 -14.92
N ILE A 67 -8.73 1.77 -14.28
CA ILE A 67 -8.60 0.46 -14.94
C ILE A 67 -9.64 -0.52 -14.41
N CYS A 68 -10.17 -1.33 -15.31
CA CYS A 68 -10.94 -2.54 -14.98
C CYS A 68 -10.01 -3.74 -15.18
N GLN A 69 -9.86 -4.52 -14.12
CA GLN A 69 -8.98 -5.69 -14.09
C GLN A 69 -9.81 -6.93 -14.39
N VAL A 70 -9.74 -7.41 -15.63
CA VAL A 70 -10.39 -8.65 -16.05
C VAL A 70 -9.42 -9.79 -15.79
N VAL A 71 -9.84 -10.78 -15.02
CA VAL A 71 -9.01 -11.93 -14.63
C VAL A 71 -9.50 -13.18 -15.34
N SER A 72 -8.60 -13.90 -15.99
CA SER A 72 -8.87 -15.19 -16.65
C SER A 72 -7.86 -16.23 -16.20
N GLY A 73 -8.33 -17.44 -15.89
CA GLY A 73 -7.50 -18.53 -15.39
C GLY A 73 -8.22 -19.43 -14.39
N LYS A 74 -7.51 -20.42 -13.85
CA LYS A 74 -8.04 -21.36 -12.84
C LYS A 74 -6.90 -22.03 -12.08
N CYS A 75 -7.25 -22.67 -10.95
CA CYS A 75 -6.32 -23.49 -10.15
C CYS A 75 -5.03 -22.76 -9.71
N GLY A 76 -5.13 -21.46 -9.38
CA GLY A 76 -3.98 -20.68 -8.90
C GLY A 76 -3.11 -20.05 -9.99
N LEU A 77 -3.41 -20.30 -11.27
CA LEU A 77 -2.76 -19.64 -12.41
C LEU A 77 -3.75 -18.71 -13.10
N TYR A 78 -3.44 -17.42 -13.11
CA TYR A 78 -4.29 -16.38 -13.66
C TYR A 78 -3.51 -15.38 -14.49
N GLN A 79 -4.17 -14.86 -15.52
CA GLN A 79 -3.74 -13.71 -16.29
C GLN A 79 -4.71 -12.55 -16.02
N GLN A 80 -4.16 -11.37 -15.76
CA GLN A 80 -4.93 -10.14 -15.59
C GLN A 80 -4.77 -9.24 -16.81
N ILE A 81 -5.90 -8.76 -17.34
CA ILE A 81 -5.99 -7.83 -18.46
C ILE A 81 -6.52 -6.49 -17.92
N ASN A 82 -5.80 -5.40 -18.20
CA ASN A 82 -6.19 -4.06 -17.78
C ASN A 82 -6.94 -3.35 -18.91
N ILE A 83 -8.20 -3.01 -18.69
CA ILE A 83 -9.02 -2.24 -19.63
C ILE A 83 -9.19 -0.83 -19.06
N GLN A 84 -8.70 0.18 -19.76
CA GLN A 84 -8.88 1.58 -19.36
C GLN A 84 -10.37 1.98 -19.45
N LYS A 85 -10.84 2.70 -18.44
CA LYS A 85 -12.19 3.25 -18.33
C LYS A 85 -12.14 4.78 -18.40
N LYS A 86 -13.31 5.40 -18.56
CA LYS A 86 -13.44 6.86 -18.57
C LYS A 86 -13.05 7.44 -17.21
N SER A 87 -12.53 8.66 -17.21
CA SER A 87 -12.19 9.38 -16.00
C SER A 87 -13.37 9.50 -15.05
N LEU A 88 -13.09 9.49 -13.75
CA LEU A 88 -14.09 9.60 -12.69
C LEU A 88 -13.48 10.21 -11.42
N THR A 89 -14.29 10.82 -10.58
CA THR A 89 -13.83 11.40 -9.30
C THR A 89 -13.66 10.32 -8.24
N VAL A 90 -12.86 10.59 -7.19
CA VAL A 90 -12.74 9.67 -6.05
C VAL A 90 -14.10 9.41 -5.38
N GLN A 91 -15.01 10.38 -5.38
CA GLN A 91 -16.38 10.19 -4.90
C GLN A 91 -17.14 9.16 -5.74
N GLN A 92 -17.13 9.30 -7.06
CA GLN A 92 -17.72 8.32 -7.99
C GLN A 92 -17.07 6.94 -7.83
N PHE A 93 -15.74 6.89 -7.61
CA PHE A 93 -15.05 5.64 -7.35
C PHE A 93 -15.52 4.97 -6.05
N SER A 94 -15.72 5.76 -4.99
CA SER A 94 -16.23 5.27 -3.71
C SER A 94 -17.65 4.71 -3.86
N GLU A 95 -18.52 5.39 -4.61
CA GLU A 95 -19.88 4.91 -4.90
C GLU A 95 -19.84 3.56 -5.64
N LEU A 96 -18.97 3.43 -6.66
CA LEU A 96 -18.76 2.18 -7.39
C LEU A 96 -18.16 1.05 -6.52
N ALA A 97 -17.28 1.39 -5.58
CA ALA A 97 -16.67 0.40 -4.69
C ALA A 97 -17.64 -0.14 -3.63
N ASN A 98 -18.67 0.64 -3.28
CA ASN A 98 -19.68 0.30 -2.27
C ASN A 98 -21.02 -0.13 -2.87
N SER A 99 -21.19 -0.11 -4.20
CA SER A 99 -22.40 -0.60 -4.85
C SER A 99 -22.53 -2.12 -4.68
N GLU A 100 -23.76 -2.64 -4.73
CA GLU A 100 -23.98 -4.08 -4.74
C GLU A 100 -23.29 -4.74 -5.96
N ARG A 101 -22.78 -5.96 -5.74
CA ARG A 101 -22.04 -6.74 -6.75
C ARG A 101 -22.96 -7.48 -7.68
#